data_AF-A0A3C0G5H3-F1
#
_entry.id   AF-A0A3C0G5H3-F1
#
_cell.length_a   1.000
_cell.length_b   1.000
_cell.length_c   1.000
_cell.angle_alpha   90.00
_cell.angle_beta   90.00
_cell.angle_gamma   90.00
#
_symmetry.space_group_name_H-M   'P 1'
#
loop_
_entity.id
_entity.type
_entity.pdbx_description
1 polymer ?
#
loop_
_entity_poly.entity_id
_entity_poly.type
_entity_poly.pdbx_seq_one_letter_code
_entity_poly.pdbx_strand_id
1 'polypeptide(L)' 'MDNLDKLDFLYKEIAYAESKLQPHDTGHISTAISWMQQRVRETQEEIRNANVHSEGYKNSG' A
#
# COMPACT_ATOMS: atom_id res chain seq x y z
N MET A 1 10.26 -6.89 8.90
CA MET A 1 8.98 -6.36 8.42
C MET A 1 8.88 -6.73 6.97
N ASP A 2 7.99 -7.68 6.66
CA ASP A 2 7.77 -8.10 5.28
C ASP A 2 6.86 -7.11 4.54
N ASN A 3 6.60 -7.35 3.25
CA ASN A 3 5.77 -6.45 2.46
C ASN A 3 4.27 -6.52 2.84
N LEU A 4 3.81 -7.59 3.50
CA LEU A 4 2.44 -7.70 4.02
C LEU A 4 2.28 -6.84 5.27
N ASP A 5 3.26 -6.83 6.17
CA ASP A 5 3.31 -5.95 7.34
C ASP A 5 3.25 -4.47 6.90
N LYS A 6 3.98 -4.11 5.84
CA LYS A 6 3.97 -2.74 5.27
C LYS A 6 2.59 -2.36 4.75
N LEU A 7 1.86 -3.29 4.12
CA LEU A 7 0.50 -3.04 3.64
C LEU A 7 -0.46 -2.82 4.80
N ASP A 8 -0.41 -3.68 5.82
CA ASP A 8 -1.24 -3.54 7.02
C ASP A 8 -1.03 -2.17 7.70
N PHE A 9 0.24 -1.75 7.83
CA PHE A 9 0.57 -0.43 8.35
C PHE A 9 -0.02 0.70 7.50
N LEU A 10 0.16 0.65 6.17
CA LEU A 10 -0.38 1.67 5.26
C LEU A 10 -1.91 1.75 5.32
N TYR A 11 -2.61 0.62 5.41
CA TYR A 11 -4.07 0.62 5.53
C TYR A 11 -4.54 1.27 6.84
N LYS A 12 -3.85 0.99 7.96
CA LYS A 12 -4.15 1.61 9.26
C LYS A 12 -3.94 3.12 9.23
N GLU A 13 -2.85 3.58 8.64
CA GLU A 13 -2.54 5.01 8.53
C GLU A 13 -3.53 5.73 7.59
N ILE A 14 -3.93 5.11 6.48
CA ILE A 14 -4.97 5.66 5.59
C ILE A 14 -6.29 5.78 6.34
N ALA A 15 -6.75 4.74 7.03
CA ALA A 15 -8.00 4.77 7.80
C ALA A 15 -7.96 5.82 8.91
N TYR A 16 -6.81 5.97 9.58
CA TYR A 16 -6.62 7.01 10.58
C TYR A 16 -6.69 8.40 9.94
N ALA A 17 -5.98 8.66 8.84
CA ALA A 17 -6.00 9.93 8.14
C ALA A 17 -7.40 10.29 7.61
N GLU A 18 -8.12 9.31 7.06
CA GLU A 18 -9.51 9.48 6.63
C GLU A 18 -10.42 9.86 7.81
N SER A 19 -10.20 9.28 9.00
CA SER A 19 -10.95 9.66 10.21
C SER A 19 -10.67 11.10 10.70
N LYS A 20 -9.57 11.72 10.24
CA LYS A 20 -9.20 13.09 10.59
C LYS A 20 -9.72 14.14 9.61
N LEU A 21 -10.21 13.72 8.44
CA LEU A 21 -10.77 14.62 7.44
C LEU A 21 -11.86 15.50 8.05
N GLN A 22 -11.62 16.81 8.04
CA GLN A 22 -12.61 17.82 8.39
C GLN A 22 -13.27 18.39 7.14
N PRO A 23 -14.54 18.83 7.22
CA PRO A 23 -15.25 19.44 6.08
C PRO A 23 -14.55 20.68 5.48
N HIS A 24 -13.67 21.31 6.25
CA HIS A 24 -12.93 22.52 5.88
C HIS A 24 -11.43 22.27 5.64
N ASP A 25 -10.99 21.00 5.60
CA ASP A 25 -9.59 20.70 5.29
C ASP A 25 -9.23 21.18 3.88
N THR A 26 -8.12 21.90 3.78
CA THR A 26 -7.69 22.60 2.57
C THR A 26 -7.02 21.68 1.52
N GLY A 27 -7.24 20.35 1.62
CA GLY A 27 -6.78 19.36 0.64
C GLY A 27 -5.39 18.73 0.89
N HIS A 28 -4.65 19.19 1.91
CA HIS A 28 -3.34 18.61 2.25
C HIS A 28 -3.45 17.16 2.74
N ILE A 29 -4.38 16.89 3.65
CA ILE A 29 -4.63 15.54 4.14
C ILE A 29 -5.14 14.63 3.02
N SER A 30 -5.97 15.14 2.11
CA SER A 30 -6.44 14.40 0.93
C SER A 30 -5.29 14.03 -0.02
N THR A 31 -4.31 14.92 -0.18
CA THR A 31 -3.10 14.66 -0.96
C THR A 31 -2.25 13.58 -0.31
N ALA A 32 -2.06 13.65 1.00
CA ALA A 32 -1.33 12.64 1.76
C ALA A 32 -2.01 11.25 1.67
N ILE A 33 -3.34 11.19 1.82
CA ILE A 33 -4.12 9.95 1.65
C ILE A 33 -3.92 9.39 0.23
N SER A 34 -4.03 10.23 -0.80
CA SER A 34 -3.86 9.81 -2.20
C SER A 34 -2.47 9.24 -2.47
N TRP A 35 -1.43 9.85 -1.89
CA TRP A 35 -0.06 9.34 -1.96
C TRP A 35 0.09 8.00 -1.24
N MET A 36 -0.47 7.83 -0.04
CA MET A 36 -0.43 6.55 0.68
C MET A 36 -1.17 5.44 -0.08
N GLN A 37 -2.29 5.76 -0.72
CA GLN A 37 -3.03 4.82 -1.58
C GLN A 37 -2.23 4.42 -2.83
N GLN A 38 -1.49 5.34 -3.44
CA GLN A 38 -0.55 5.01 -4.50
C GLN A 38 0.52 4.03 -3.99
N ARG A 39 1.07 4.31 -2.82
CA ARG A 39 2.05 3.43 -2.20
C ARG A 39 1.50 2.03 -1.97
N VAL A 40 0.27 1.88 -1.46
CA VAL A 40 -0.38 0.55 -1.35
C VAL A 40 -0.34 -0.22 -2.67
N ARG A 41 -0.69 0.42 -3.79
CA ARG A 41 -0.67 -0.23 -5.11
C ARG A 41 0.73 -0.71 -5.50
N GLU A 42 1.74 0.12 -5.29
CA GLU A 42 3.13 -0.22 -5.61
C GLU A 42 3.62 -1.46 -4.82
N THR A 43 3.32 -1.60 -3.53
CA THR A 43 3.74 -2.82 -2.81
C THR A 43 2.90 -4.03 -3.13
N GLN A 44 1.62 -3.88 -3.43
CA GLN A 44 0.84 -5.01 -3.94
C GLN A 44 1.49 -5.56 -5.23
N GLU A 45 2.02 -4.68 -6.08
CA GLU A 45 2.76 -5.08 -7.28
C GLU A 45 4.11 -5.72 -6.94
N GLU A 46 4.88 -5.17 -6.01
CA GLU A 46 6.14 -5.79 -5.52
C GLU A 46 5.91 -7.21 -4.98
N ILE A 47 4.86 -7.41 -4.18
CA ILE A 47 4.49 -8.74 -3.65
C ILE A 47 4.12 -9.70 -4.79
N ARG A 48 3.30 -9.24 -5.73
CA ARG A 48 2.90 -10.05 -6.89
C ARG A 48 4.13 -10.46 -7.71
N ASN A 49 5.03 -9.52 -8.00
CA ASN A 49 6.23 -9.78 -8.78
C ASN A 49 7.18 -10.75 -8.07
N ALA A 50 7.36 -10.59 -6.75
CA ALA A 50 8.15 -11.53 -5.95
C ALA A 50 7.57 -12.96 -5.99
N ASN A 51 6.24 -13.10 -5.95
CA ASN A 51 5.57 -14.39 -6.04
C ASN A 51 5.70 -15.02 -7.44
N VAL A 52 5.53 -14.24 -8.51
CA VAL A 52 5.67 -14.72 -9.90
C VAL A 52 7.09 -15.22 -10.18
N HIS A 53 8.12 -14.55 -9.69
CA HIS A 53 9.50 -15.02 -9.84
C HIS A 53 9.74 -16.35 -9.11
N SER A 54 9.06 -16.60 -7.97
CA SER A 54 9.22 -17.85 -7.23
C SER A 54 8.58 -19.07 -7.94
N GLU A 55 7.54 -18.86 -8.75
CA GLU A 55 6.84 -19.92 -9.49
C GLU A 55 7.53 -20.30 -10.81
N GLY A 56 8.25 -19.37 -11.43
CA GLY A 56 9.05 -19.63 -12.64
C GLY A 56 10.23 -20.59 -12.41
N TYR A 57 10.85 -20.54 -11.22
CA TYR A 57 11.94 -21.46 -10.88
C TYR A 57 11.48 -22.90 -10.61
N LYS A 58 10.22 -23.11 -10.22
CA LYS A 58 9.70 -24.45 -9.86
C LYS A 58 9.27 -25.30 -11.05
N ASN A 59 9.02 -24.69 -12.22
CA ASN A 59 8.56 -25.38 -13.43
C ASN A 59 9.68 -25.69 -14.44
N SER A 60 10.95 -25.46 -14.07
CA SER A 60 12.11 -25.67 -14.95
C SER A 60 13.03 -26.83 -14.50
N GLY A 61 12.53 -27.72 -13.63
CA GLY A 61 13.27 -28.86 -13.07
C GLY A 61 12.66 -30.21 -13.43
#